data_AF-A0A0S4ILS1-F1
#
_entry.id   AF-A0A0S4ILS1-F1
#
_cell.length_a   1.000
_cell.length_b   1.000
_cell.length_c   1.000
_cell.angle_alpha   90.00
_cell.angle_beta   90.00
_cell.angle_gamma   90.00
#
_symmetry.space_group_name_H-M   'P 1'
#
loop_
_entity.id
_entity.type
_entity.pdbx_description
1 polymer ?
#
loop_
_entity_poly.entity_id
_entity_poly.type
_entity_poly.pdbx_seq_one_letter_code
_entity_poly.pdbx_strand_id
1 'polypeptide(L)'
;MNFLVRYVSQLLLFASGPFYTYPWKPIINALIGHSYPVALQHFKKAHYGLVNLALHGVCLFVQVAGNFGLLRRLDELLLGIPANSTAVNVKSLSFVSAAIWCVPLLLSPAPKLISLASTAVIFAMYVLTAGLTIPTFELLASGGFATVLILSNLLASSKKKLPVKKVIAATVGVLGWFAGSKYLLENHWGAAATIGNALLIGNAAFFALTPALKNPLKLTVIVGATVSKLIGIATGSELVTFHSYAFFGSLCQGIAHALTKEEATLLALERESEDAKIRSEYAHVVYFPNIFLQTAYDALFRTKGQN
;
A
#
# COMPACT_ATOMS: atom_id res chain seq x y z
N MET A 1 -8.66 9.31 -23.19
CA MET A 1 -7.99 10.56 -22.74
C MET A 1 -6.83 10.83 -23.67
N ASN A 2 -6.41 12.09 -23.88
CA ASN A 2 -5.21 12.36 -24.68
C ASN A 2 -3.94 11.81 -23.97
N PHE A 3 -2.82 11.74 -24.70
CA PHE A 3 -1.58 11.17 -24.15
C PHE A 3 -1.10 11.87 -22.88
N LEU A 4 -1.11 13.21 -22.86
CA LEU A 4 -0.64 14.00 -21.72
C LEU A 4 -1.46 13.71 -20.45
N VAL A 5 -2.79 13.71 -20.56
CA VAL A 5 -3.68 13.40 -19.44
C VAL A 5 -3.46 11.98 -18.94
N ARG A 6 -3.27 11.00 -19.84
CA ARG A 6 -2.95 9.61 -19.46
C ARG A 6 -1.63 9.52 -18.71
N TYR A 7 -0.58 10.12 -19.25
CA TYR A 7 0.76 10.08 -18.68
C TYR A 7 0.78 10.73 -17.28
N VAL A 8 0.23 11.93 -17.14
CA VAL A 8 0.14 12.62 -15.84
C VAL A 8 -0.69 11.81 -14.85
N SER A 9 -1.80 11.22 -15.28
CA SER A 9 -2.63 10.37 -14.41
C SER A 9 -1.90 9.13 -13.93
N GLN A 10 -1.13 8.45 -14.80
CA GLN A 10 -0.31 7.30 -14.42
C GLN A 10 0.87 7.70 -13.52
N LEU A 11 1.48 8.86 -13.78
CA LEU A 11 2.54 9.40 -12.94
C LEU A 11 2.06 9.63 -11.51
N LEU A 12 0.96 10.35 -11.34
CA LEU A 12 0.38 10.66 -10.03
C LEU A 12 -0.13 9.41 -9.28
N LEU A 13 -0.47 8.36 -10.03
CA LEU A 13 -0.95 7.09 -9.49
C LEU A 13 0.20 6.16 -9.07
N PHE A 14 1.24 5.98 -9.90
CA PHE A 14 2.25 4.91 -9.75
C PHE A 14 3.60 5.37 -9.22
N ALA A 15 4.11 6.55 -9.59
CA ALA A 15 5.42 7.04 -9.14
C ALA A 15 5.50 7.22 -7.62
N SER A 16 4.31 7.40 -7.06
CA SER A 16 4.01 7.83 -5.73
C SER A 16 3.74 6.61 -4.82
N GLY A 17 3.88 5.38 -5.34
CA GLY A 17 3.37 4.17 -4.71
C GLY A 17 1.89 3.96 -5.07
N PRO A 18 1.42 2.73 -5.35
CA PRO A 18 0.05 2.54 -5.86
C PRO A 18 -1.02 2.97 -4.85
N PHE A 19 -0.83 2.77 -3.54
CA PHE A 19 -1.84 2.99 -2.50
C PHE A 19 -1.50 4.14 -1.53
N TYR A 20 -2.52 4.86 -1.02
CA TYR A 20 -2.58 5.85 0.11
C TYR A 20 -1.56 6.98 0.27
N THR A 21 -0.78 7.30 -0.74
CA THR A 21 0.43 8.09 -0.46
C THR A 21 0.21 9.61 -0.49
N TYR A 22 -0.87 10.11 -1.12
CA TYR A 22 -0.99 11.54 -1.38
C TYR A 22 -2.43 12.09 -1.39
N PRO A 23 -2.62 13.36 -1.00
CA PRO A 23 -3.92 14.00 -0.88
C PRO A 23 -4.61 14.21 -2.24
N TRP A 24 -3.87 14.20 -3.35
CA TRP A 24 -4.47 14.39 -4.67
C TRP A 24 -5.26 13.18 -5.17
N LYS A 25 -4.99 11.96 -4.69
CA LYS A 25 -5.66 10.75 -5.23
C LYS A 25 -7.19 10.79 -5.05
N PRO A 26 -7.73 11.14 -3.87
CA PRO A 26 -9.16 11.42 -3.70
C PRO A 26 -9.73 12.43 -4.70
N ILE A 27 -9.00 13.53 -4.92
CA ILE A 27 -9.43 14.62 -5.82
C ILE A 27 -9.48 14.12 -7.27
N ILE A 28 -8.41 13.47 -7.74
CA ILE A 28 -8.34 12.93 -9.09
C ILE A 28 -9.39 11.83 -9.29
N ASN A 29 -9.61 10.98 -8.29
CA ASN A 29 -10.68 9.98 -8.35
C ASN A 29 -12.07 10.62 -8.51
N ALA A 30 -12.35 11.73 -7.83
CA ALA A 30 -13.60 12.46 -8.01
C ALA A 30 -13.75 13.06 -9.42
N LEU A 31 -12.64 13.42 -10.07
CA LEU A 31 -12.65 14.02 -11.41
C LEU A 31 -12.74 12.99 -12.54
N ILE A 32 -11.98 11.89 -12.46
CA ILE A 32 -11.87 10.92 -13.57
C ILE A 32 -12.17 9.48 -13.16
N GLY A 33 -12.04 9.14 -11.87
CA GLY A 33 -12.11 7.78 -11.37
C GLY A 33 -13.49 7.14 -11.46
N HIS A 34 -13.54 5.83 -11.24
CA HIS A 34 -14.80 5.10 -11.15
C HIS A 34 -15.49 5.28 -9.78
N SER A 35 -16.76 4.88 -9.73
CA SER A 35 -17.55 4.94 -8.51
C SER A 35 -17.22 3.81 -7.54
N TYR A 36 -17.60 4.00 -6.28
CA TYR A 36 -17.46 2.97 -5.24
C TYR A 36 -18.07 1.60 -5.62
N PRO A 37 -19.32 1.51 -6.15
CA PRO A 37 -19.89 0.21 -6.51
C PRO A 37 -19.06 -0.56 -7.54
N VAL A 38 -18.47 0.13 -8.52
CA VAL A 38 -17.58 -0.48 -9.53
C VAL A 38 -16.32 -1.03 -8.86
N ALA A 39 -15.67 -0.23 -8.02
CA ALA A 39 -14.49 -0.66 -7.27
C ALA A 39 -14.78 -1.87 -6.36
N LEU A 40 -15.91 -1.85 -5.65
CA LEU A 40 -16.34 -2.95 -4.79
C LEU A 40 -16.60 -4.23 -5.59
N GLN A 41 -17.26 -4.11 -6.74
CA GLN A 41 -17.55 -5.26 -7.61
C GLN A 41 -16.25 -5.90 -8.12
N HIS A 42 -15.30 -5.09 -8.58
CA HIS A 42 -13.98 -5.59 -9.02
C HIS A 42 -13.22 -6.24 -7.87
N PHE A 43 -13.22 -5.61 -6.69
CA PHE A 43 -12.56 -6.14 -5.50
C PHE A 43 -13.10 -7.52 -5.10
N LYS A 44 -14.43 -7.65 -4.99
CA LYS A 44 -15.08 -8.91 -4.57
C LYS A 44 -14.83 -10.08 -5.52
N LYS A 45 -14.69 -9.83 -6.82
CA LYS A 45 -14.34 -10.87 -7.80
C LYS A 45 -12.96 -11.46 -7.54
N ALA A 46 -12.03 -10.65 -7.02
CA ALA A 46 -10.63 -10.99 -6.80
C ALA A 46 -10.27 -11.33 -5.35
N HIS A 47 -11.21 -11.20 -4.41
CA HIS A 47 -10.97 -11.33 -2.96
C HIS A 47 -12.10 -12.11 -2.27
N TYR A 48 -12.24 -13.39 -2.65
CA TYR A 48 -13.30 -14.25 -2.11
C TYR A 48 -12.81 -15.16 -0.97
N GLY A 49 -11.49 -15.34 -0.81
CA GLY A 49 -10.91 -16.14 0.26
C GLY A 49 -10.59 -15.34 1.52
N LEU A 50 -10.98 -15.87 2.69
CA LEU A 50 -10.64 -15.27 3.99
C LEU A 50 -9.14 -15.11 4.22
N VAL A 51 -8.33 -16.05 3.71
CA VAL A 51 -6.86 -15.97 3.83
C VAL A 51 -6.31 -14.81 3.00
N ASN A 52 -6.82 -14.63 1.78
CA ASN A 52 -6.40 -13.51 0.94
C ASN A 52 -6.78 -12.16 1.58
N LEU A 53 -8.00 -12.07 2.12
CA LEU A 53 -8.46 -10.90 2.87
C LEU A 53 -7.59 -10.64 4.11
N ALA A 54 -7.28 -11.66 4.92
CA ALA A 54 -6.44 -11.47 6.10
C ALA A 54 -5.04 -10.94 5.74
N LEU A 55 -4.41 -11.48 4.69
CA LEU A 55 -3.12 -10.99 4.19
C LEU A 55 -3.23 -9.55 3.65
N HIS A 56 -4.32 -9.22 2.96
CA HIS A 56 -4.59 -7.86 2.51
C HIS A 56 -4.81 -6.87 3.66
N GLY A 57 -5.30 -7.33 4.82
CA GLY A 57 -5.36 -6.52 6.04
C GLY A 57 -3.99 -6.06 6.51
N VAL A 58 -2.98 -6.95 6.45
CA VAL A 58 -1.59 -6.57 6.72
C VAL A 58 -1.07 -5.62 5.65
N CYS A 59 -1.40 -5.87 4.37
CA CYS A 59 -0.98 -4.98 3.28
C CYS A 59 -1.57 -3.57 3.42
N LEU A 60 -2.84 -3.45 3.86
CA LEU A 60 -3.48 -2.18 4.19
C LEU A 60 -2.69 -1.46 5.29
N PHE A 61 -2.33 -2.15 6.37
CA PHE A 61 -1.48 -1.58 7.41
C PHE A 61 -0.15 -1.07 6.84
N VAL A 62 0.59 -1.90 6.09
CA VAL A 62 1.89 -1.53 5.50
C VAL A 62 1.76 -0.29 4.62
N GLN A 63 0.74 -0.23 3.77
CA GLN A 63 0.53 0.89 2.87
C GLN A 63 0.16 2.15 3.65
N VAL A 64 -0.84 2.10 4.54
CA VAL A 64 -1.28 3.30 5.26
C VAL A 64 -0.20 3.79 6.23
N ALA A 65 0.42 2.92 7.02
CA ALA A 65 1.48 3.30 7.96
C ALA A 65 2.75 3.76 7.24
N GLY A 66 3.15 3.10 6.14
CA GLY A 66 4.34 3.50 5.37
C GLY A 66 4.17 4.90 4.79
N ASN A 67 2.96 5.21 4.30
CA ASN A 67 2.64 6.50 3.73
C ASN A 67 2.55 7.62 4.76
N PHE A 68 1.93 7.38 5.91
CA PHE A 68 1.94 8.38 6.98
C PHE A 68 3.35 8.57 7.57
N GLY A 69 4.17 7.52 7.60
CA GLY A 69 5.61 7.63 7.89
C GLY A 69 6.32 8.55 6.89
N LEU A 70 6.10 8.37 5.59
CA LEU A 70 6.61 9.26 4.55
C LEU A 70 6.13 10.70 4.73
N LEU A 71 4.83 10.91 4.91
CA LEU A 71 4.23 12.25 5.08
C LEU A 71 4.78 12.96 6.32
N ARG A 72 5.06 12.24 7.42
CA ARG A 72 5.70 12.82 8.60
C ARG A 72 7.13 13.28 8.34
N ARG A 73 7.91 12.52 7.57
CA ARG A 73 9.25 12.95 7.15
C ARG A 73 9.20 14.15 6.23
N LEU A 74 8.15 14.28 5.41
CA LEU A 74 7.90 15.48 4.63
C LEU A 74 7.46 16.66 5.52
N ASP A 75 6.64 16.43 6.54
CA ASP A 75 6.27 17.48 7.52
C ASP A 75 7.49 18.00 8.28
N GLU A 76 8.39 17.11 8.69
CA GLU A 76 9.66 17.47 9.32
C GLU A 76 10.54 18.29 8.37
N LEU A 77 10.74 17.81 7.15
CA LEU A 77 11.60 18.47 6.16
C LEU A 77 11.05 19.83 5.69
N LEU A 78 9.75 19.90 5.39
CA LEU A 78 9.14 21.05 4.71
C LEU A 78 8.53 22.06 5.69
N LEU A 79 8.04 21.61 6.84
CA LEU A 79 7.30 22.43 7.79
C LEU A 79 8.00 22.53 9.16
N GLY A 80 9.12 21.84 9.35
CA GLY A 80 9.86 21.84 10.63
C GLY A 80 9.09 21.17 11.77
N ILE A 81 8.10 20.33 11.48
CA ILE A 81 7.30 19.62 12.49
C ILE A 81 8.05 18.32 12.86
N PRO A 82 8.50 18.12 14.12
CA PRO A 82 9.25 16.93 14.49
C PRO A 82 8.47 15.65 14.14
N ALA A 83 9.11 14.70 13.44
CA ALA A 83 8.42 13.50 12.97
C ALA A 83 7.87 12.64 14.11
N ASN A 84 8.50 12.71 15.29
CA ASN A 84 8.08 12.03 16.52
C ASN A 84 6.97 12.77 17.29
N SER A 85 6.50 13.92 16.81
CA SER A 85 5.41 14.66 17.44
C SER A 85 4.11 13.86 17.38
N THR A 86 3.55 13.58 18.56
CA THR A 86 2.21 12.98 18.71
C THR A 86 1.11 14.03 18.74
N ALA A 87 1.46 15.32 18.87
CA ALA A 87 0.50 16.41 18.87
C ALA A 87 -0.17 16.53 17.51
N VAL A 88 -1.50 16.66 17.51
CA VAL A 88 -2.28 16.91 16.29
C VAL A 88 -1.91 18.30 15.76
N ASN A 89 -1.36 18.35 14.56
CA ASN A 89 -1.02 19.59 13.88
C ASN A 89 -1.86 19.72 12.61
N VAL A 90 -2.88 20.58 12.65
CA VAL A 90 -3.82 20.78 11.52
C VAL A 90 -3.17 21.39 10.28
N LYS A 91 -1.95 21.95 10.42
CA LYS A 91 -1.18 22.53 9.32
C LYS A 91 -0.27 21.51 8.64
N SER A 92 -0.16 20.29 9.17
CA SER A 92 0.72 19.26 8.62
C SER A 92 0.14 18.63 7.35
N LEU A 93 1.00 18.29 6.39
CA LEU A 93 0.66 17.54 5.18
C LEU A 93 0.04 16.19 5.52
N SER A 94 0.54 15.53 6.57
CA SER A 94 -0.03 14.28 7.08
C SER A 94 -1.48 14.48 7.55
N PHE A 95 -1.80 15.51 8.34
CA PHE A 95 -3.16 15.77 8.79
C PHE A 95 -4.09 16.12 7.62
N VAL A 96 -3.65 17.02 6.74
CA VAL A 96 -4.43 17.41 5.55
C VAL A 96 -4.71 16.20 4.67
N SER A 97 -3.73 15.31 4.49
CA SER A 97 -3.92 14.06 3.77
C SER A 97 -4.95 13.18 4.47
N ALA A 98 -4.84 12.94 5.78
CA ALA A 98 -5.83 12.16 6.52
C ALA A 98 -7.25 12.72 6.36
N ALA A 99 -7.42 14.04 6.50
CA ALA A 99 -8.71 14.71 6.36
C ALA A 99 -9.30 14.53 4.95
N ILE A 100 -8.49 14.77 3.89
CA ILE A 100 -8.93 14.62 2.50
C ILE A 100 -9.30 13.16 2.19
N TRP A 101 -8.57 12.20 2.73
CA TRP A 101 -8.87 10.78 2.57
C TRP A 101 -10.14 10.35 3.30
N CYS A 102 -10.47 10.96 4.44
CA CYS A 102 -11.71 10.65 5.16
C CYS A 102 -12.97 11.07 4.40
N VAL A 103 -12.93 12.15 3.61
CA VAL A 103 -14.08 12.66 2.86
C VAL A 103 -14.71 11.62 1.93
N PRO A 104 -14.00 11.05 0.92
CA PRO A 104 -14.60 10.05 0.03
C PRO A 104 -15.00 8.77 0.79
N LEU A 105 -14.32 8.41 1.88
CA LEU A 105 -14.65 7.21 2.67
C LEU A 105 -15.97 7.37 3.43
N LEU A 106 -16.27 8.56 3.96
CA LEU A 106 -17.52 8.86 4.66
C LEU A 106 -18.69 9.08 3.71
N LEU A 107 -18.41 9.67 2.54
CA LEU A 107 -19.40 10.00 1.53
C LEU A 107 -19.70 8.85 0.56
N SER A 108 -18.90 7.78 0.54
CA SER A 108 -19.20 6.61 -0.29
C SER A 108 -20.49 5.90 0.16
N PRO A 109 -21.14 5.12 -0.71
CA PRO A 109 -22.32 4.33 -0.37
C PRO A 109 -21.97 3.05 0.44
N ALA A 110 -20.79 2.99 1.06
CA ALA A 110 -20.45 1.90 1.98
C ALA A 110 -21.34 1.96 3.23
N PRO A 111 -21.58 0.82 3.91
CA PRO A 111 -22.27 0.84 5.21
C PRO A 111 -21.56 1.78 6.19
N LYS A 112 -22.32 2.56 6.97
CA LYS A 112 -21.74 3.62 7.82
C LYS A 112 -20.73 3.10 8.83
N LEU A 113 -20.96 1.91 9.40
CA LEU A 113 -19.98 1.25 10.28
C LEU A 113 -18.64 1.00 9.56
N ILE A 114 -18.67 0.59 8.29
CA ILE A 114 -17.48 0.36 7.47
C ILE A 114 -16.76 1.67 7.18
N SER A 115 -17.50 2.73 6.82
CA SER A 115 -16.92 4.06 6.61
C SER A 115 -16.26 4.62 7.88
N LEU A 116 -16.92 4.46 9.03
CA LEU A 116 -16.37 4.88 10.33
C LEU A 116 -15.13 4.08 10.71
N ALA A 117 -15.15 2.75 10.54
CA ALA A 117 -13.98 1.93 10.80
C ALA A 117 -12.81 2.29 9.87
N SER A 118 -13.08 2.54 8.58
CA SER A 118 -12.07 2.93 7.60
C SER A 118 -11.43 4.27 7.93
N THR A 119 -12.24 5.28 8.27
CA THR A 119 -11.73 6.59 8.69
C THR A 119 -10.97 6.52 10.02
N ALA A 120 -11.42 5.68 10.96
CA ALA A 120 -10.68 5.41 12.18
C ALA A 120 -9.31 4.78 11.89
N VAL A 121 -9.19 3.86 10.93
CA VAL A 121 -7.89 3.31 10.50
C VAL A 121 -6.98 4.41 9.95
N ILE A 122 -7.48 5.28 9.07
CA ILE A 122 -6.69 6.40 8.51
C ILE A 122 -6.20 7.33 9.64
N PHE A 123 -7.09 7.74 10.54
CA PHE A 123 -6.74 8.66 11.62
C PHE A 123 -5.82 8.01 12.67
N ALA A 124 -6.05 6.75 13.01
CA ALA A 124 -5.18 5.99 13.90
C ALA A 124 -3.77 5.89 13.32
N MET A 125 -3.61 5.64 12.02
CA MET A 125 -2.29 5.59 11.39
C MET A 125 -1.63 6.97 11.32
N TYR A 126 -2.38 8.05 11.10
CA TYR A 126 -1.87 9.41 11.24
C TYR A 126 -1.23 9.63 12.62
N VAL A 127 -1.90 9.22 13.71
CA VAL A 127 -1.38 9.39 15.08
C VAL A 127 -0.24 8.43 15.39
N LEU A 128 -0.41 7.14 15.13
CA LEU A 128 0.50 6.07 15.56
C LEU A 128 1.85 6.09 14.84
N THR A 129 1.90 6.61 13.61
CA THR A 129 3.17 6.73 12.86
C THR A 129 4.17 7.70 13.49
N ALA A 130 3.77 8.52 14.47
CA ALA A 130 4.69 9.34 15.27
C ALA A 130 5.74 8.50 16.00
N GLY A 131 5.30 7.39 16.56
CA GLY A 131 6.15 6.51 17.35
C GLY A 131 6.82 5.42 16.53
N LEU A 132 6.62 5.40 15.21
CA LEU A 132 6.96 4.26 14.39
C LEU A 132 8.32 4.46 13.72
N THR A 133 9.35 3.86 14.32
CA THR A 133 10.69 3.78 13.71
C THR A 133 10.69 2.81 12.53
N ILE A 134 11.66 2.97 11.62
CA ILE A 134 11.86 2.04 10.49
C ILE A 134 11.98 0.57 10.97
N PRO A 135 12.83 0.22 11.96
CA PRO A 135 12.90 -1.16 12.45
C PRO A 135 11.59 -1.70 13.03
N THR A 136 10.85 -0.87 13.78
CA THR A 136 9.55 -1.27 14.33
C THR A 136 8.53 -1.49 13.21
N PHE A 137 8.49 -0.61 12.20
CA PHE A 137 7.64 -0.77 11.03
C PHE A 137 7.93 -2.10 10.32
N GLU A 138 9.19 -2.40 10.02
CA GLU A 138 9.62 -3.62 9.32
C GLU A 138 9.19 -4.88 10.06
N LEU A 139 9.32 -4.88 11.39
CA LEU A 139 8.92 -5.97 12.25
C LEU A 139 7.40 -6.18 12.18
N LEU A 140 6.61 -5.12 12.31
CA LEU A 140 5.15 -5.20 12.24
C LEU A 140 4.67 -5.64 10.85
N ALA A 141 5.27 -5.10 9.79
CA ALA A 141 4.94 -5.41 8.41
C ALA A 141 5.26 -6.88 8.07
N SER A 142 6.53 -7.27 8.20
CA SER A 142 7.01 -8.59 7.80
C SER A 142 6.55 -9.67 8.79
N GLY A 143 6.63 -9.37 10.10
CA GLY A 143 6.18 -10.27 11.16
C GLY A 143 4.67 -10.46 11.14
N GLY A 144 3.89 -9.40 10.92
CA GLY A 144 2.44 -9.49 10.75
C GLY A 144 2.05 -10.36 9.55
N PHE A 145 2.70 -10.16 8.40
CA PHE A 145 2.42 -10.94 7.19
C PHE A 145 2.76 -12.42 7.39
N ALA A 146 3.94 -12.73 7.95
CA ALA A 146 4.35 -14.09 8.26
C ALA A 146 3.41 -14.75 9.29
N THR A 147 2.99 -14.02 10.32
CA THR A 147 2.08 -14.51 11.35
C THR A 147 0.72 -14.87 10.76
N VAL A 148 0.12 -13.97 9.97
CA VAL A 148 -1.16 -14.24 9.30
C VAL A 148 -1.04 -15.46 8.38
N LEU A 149 0.06 -15.58 7.65
CA LEU A 149 0.28 -16.73 6.76
C LEU A 149 0.36 -18.06 7.53
N ILE A 150 1.10 -18.09 8.64
CA ILE A 150 1.24 -19.28 9.50
C ILE A 150 -0.12 -19.62 10.14
N LEU A 151 -0.75 -18.66 10.81
CA LEU A 151 -2.02 -18.87 11.51
C LEU A 151 -3.13 -19.29 10.55
N SER A 152 -3.22 -18.67 9.38
CA SER A 152 -4.19 -19.03 8.34
C SER A 152 -4.04 -20.49 7.94
N ASN A 153 -2.81 -21.02 7.85
CA ASN A 153 -2.59 -22.40 7.45
C ASN A 153 -2.77 -23.41 8.60
N LEU A 154 -2.49 -23.00 9.84
CA LEU A 154 -2.71 -23.81 11.04
C LEU A 154 -4.21 -23.96 11.34
N LEU A 155 -4.96 -22.86 11.26
CA LEU A 155 -6.38 -22.79 11.63
C LEU A 155 -7.33 -23.16 10.49
N ALA A 156 -6.87 -23.16 9.23
CA ALA A 156 -7.71 -23.56 8.11
C ALA A 156 -8.09 -25.06 8.19
N SER A 157 -9.36 -25.35 7.93
CA SER A 157 -9.83 -26.71 7.62
C SER A 157 -8.99 -27.31 6.49
N SER A 158 -8.74 -28.63 6.49
CA SER A 158 -7.87 -29.32 5.52
C SER A 158 -8.16 -28.95 4.04
N LYS A 159 -9.43 -28.78 3.67
CA LYS A 159 -9.88 -28.40 2.31
C LYS A 159 -9.57 -26.96 1.89
N LYS A 160 -9.19 -26.08 2.83
CA LYS A 160 -8.90 -24.65 2.59
C LYS A 160 -7.44 -24.29 2.88
N LYS A 161 -6.59 -25.26 3.19
CA LYS A 161 -5.17 -25.02 3.49
C LYS A 161 -4.42 -24.60 2.24
N LEU A 162 -3.47 -23.70 2.43
CA LEU A 162 -2.52 -23.34 1.39
C LEU A 162 -1.49 -24.47 1.24
N PRO A 163 -0.86 -24.65 0.06
CA PRO A 163 0.21 -25.62 -0.09
C PRO A 163 1.37 -25.31 0.87
N VAL A 164 1.69 -26.24 1.78
CA VAL A 164 2.68 -26.04 2.85
C VAL A 164 4.04 -25.57 2.31
N LYS A 165 4.50 -26.12 1.18
CA LYS A 165 5.76 -25.69 0.53
C LYS A 165 5.74 -24.20 0.17
N LYS A 166 4.61 -23.69 -0.33
CA LYS A 166 4.45 -22.27 -0.68
C LYS A 166 4.39 -21.39 0.58
N VAL A 167 3.71 -21.86 1.61
CA VAL A 167 3.66 -21.18 2.92
C VAL A 167 5.06 -21.04 3.49
N ILE A 168 5.83 -22.13 3.56
CA ILE A 168 7.22 -22.11 4.04
C ILE A 168 8.06 -21.15 3.19
N ALA A 169 8.01 -21.27 1.86
CA ALA A 169 8.80 -20.41 0.98
C ALA A 169 8.47 -18.92 1.15
N ALA A 170 7.18 -18.57 1.26
CA ALA A 170 6.77 -17.18 1.47
C ALA A 170 7.13 -16.67 2.88
N THR A 171 6.96 -17.48 3.92
CA THR A 171 7.38 -17.13 5.28
C THR A 171 8.89 -16.91 5.35
N VAL A 172 9.70 -17.83 4.82
CA VAL A 172 11.16 -17.70 4.77
C VAL A 172 11.56 -16.49 3.94
N GLY A 173 10.91 -16.24 2.81
CA GLY A 173 11.16 -15.06 1.98
C GLY A 173 10.91 -13.74 2.72
N VAL A 174 9.76 -13.61 3.41
CA VAL A 174 9.41 -12.38 4.16
C VAL A 174 10.27 -12.22 5.41
N LEU A 175 10.61 -13.28 6.13
CA LEU A 175 11.52 -13.20 7.28
C LEU A 175 12.96 -12.95 6.86
N GLY A 176 13.40 -13.52 5.74
CA GLY A 176 14.70 -13.23 5.13
C GLY A 176 14.80 -11.79 4.66
N TRP A 177 13.72 -11.25 4.08
CA TRP A 177 13.60 -9.82 3.77
C TRP A 177 13.77 -8.95 5.01
N PHE A 178 13.05 -9.25 6.09
CA PHE A 178 13.17 -8.53 7.36
C PHE A 178 14.59 -8.60 7.92
N ALA A 179 15.17 -9.80 8.04
CA ALA A 179 16.49 -10.01 8.58
C ALA A 179 17.57 -9.31 7.74
N GLY A 180 17.51 -9.43 6.42
CA GLY A 180 18.43 -8.76 5.51
C GLY A 180 18.29 -7.23 5.59
N SER A 181 17.07 -6.72 5.65
CA SER A 181 16.83 -5.27 5.77
C SER A 181 17.34 -4.73 7.10
N LYS A 182 17.09 -5.44 8.19
CA LYS A 182 17.61 -5.09 9.52
C LYS A 182 19.14 -5.08 9.53
N TYR A 183 19.78 -6.12 8.99
CA TYR A 183 21.23 -6.19 8.87
C TYR A 183 21.79 -5.00 8.07
N LEU A 184 21.18 -4.68 6.93
CA LEU A 184 21.59 -3.55 6.10
C LEU A 184 21.38 -2.20 6.81
N LEU A 185 20.27 -2.02 7.52
CA LEU A 185 20.02 -0.81 8.32
C LEU A 185 21.05 -0.63 9.44
N GLU A 186 21.41 -1.71 10.15
CA GLU A 186 22.35 -1.64 11.27
C GLU A 186 23.80 -1.42 10.82
N ASN A 187 24.19 -1.97 9.68
CA ASN A 187 25.60 -2.00 9.25
C ASN A 187 25.93 -1.09 8.06
N HIS A 188 24.94 -0.65 7.29
CA HIS A 188 25.15 0.06 6.02
C HIS A 188 24.27 1.31 5.86
N TRP A 189 23.67 1.81 6.94
CA TRP A 189 22.95 3.09 6.91
C TRP A 189 23.86 4.25 6.52
N GLY A 190 23.52 4.94 5.44
CA GLY A 190 24.30 6.08 4.94
C GLY A 190 25.65 5.73 4.30
N ALA A 191 25.91 4.45 4.02
CA ALA A 191 27.19 3.98 3.46
C ALA A 191 27.58 4.61 2.10
N ALA A 192 26.60 5.15 1.36
CA ALA A 192 26.76 5.80 0.07
C ALA A 192 26.36 7.30 0.10
N ALA A 193 26.46 7.96 1.26
CA ALA A 193 26.06 9.36 1.43
C ALA A 193 26.77 10.31 0.44
N THR A 194 28.03 10.05 0.07
CA THR A 194 28.82 10.87 -0.86
C THR A 194 28.24 10.94 -2.27
N ILE A 195 27.56 9.89 -2.73
CA ILE A 195 26.86 9.85 -4.02
C ILE A 195 25.34 9.91 -3.85
N GLY A 196 24.86 10.25 -2.65
CA GLY A 196 23.46 10.13 -2.27
C GLY A 196 22.52 10.91 -3.19
N ASN A 197 22.84 12.16 -3.50
CA ASN A 197 22.01 12.99 -4.38
C ASN A 197 21.83 12.37 -5.77
N ALA A 198 22.89 11.78 -6.35
CA ALA A 198 22.79 11.12 -7.64
C ALA A 198 21.86 9.89 -7.59
N LEU A 199 21.95 9.09 -6.52
CA LEU A 199 21.07 7.95 -6.31
C LEU A 199 19.60 8.37 -6.10
N LEU A 200 19.37 9.43 -5.33
CA LEU A 200 18.02 9.96 -5.08
C LEU A 200 17.38 10.53 -6.36
N ILE A 201 18.15 11.30 -7.14
CA ILE A 201 17.69 11.83 -8.44
C ILE A 201 17.42 10.70 -9.42
N GLY A 202 18.32 9.71 -9.50
CA GLY A 202 18.13 8.53 -10.35
C GLY A 202 16.86 7.76 -9.99
N ASN A 203 16.60 7.57 -8.70
CA ASN A 203 15.37 6.94 -8.20
C ASN A 203 14.12 7.75 -8.58
N ALA A 204 14.14 9.07 -8.37
CA ALA A 204 13.03 9.95 -8.74
C ALA A 204 12.78 9.95 -10.27
N ALA A 205 13.85 10.02 -11.07
CA ALA A 205 13.78 9.98 -12.52
C ALA A 205 13.20 8.64 -13.02
N PHE A 206 13.60 7.52 -12.43
CA PHE A 206 13.02 6.21 -12.73
C PHE A 206 11.50 6.23 -12.56
N PHE A 207 11.00 6.70 -11.42
CA PHE A 207 9.56 6.77 -11.16
C PHE A 207 8.84 7.82 -12.02
N ALA A 208 9.51 8.89 -12.43
CA ALA A 208 8.95 9.88 -13.34
C ALA A 208 8.79 9.32 -14.77
N LEU A 209 9.71 8.48 -15.23
CA LEU A 209 9.74 7.97 -16.60
C LEU A 209 8.92 6.68 -16.78
N THR A 210 8.89 5.81 -15.76
CA THR A 210 8.19 4.51 -15.82
C THR A 210 6.71 4.61 -16.22
N PRO A 211 5.92 5.64 -15.83
CA PRO A 211 4.54 5.84 -16.27
C PRO A 211 4.33 5.95 -17.79
N ALA A 212 5.38 6.21 -18.58
CA ALA A 212 5.30 6.19 -20.03
C ALA A 212 5.19 4.75 -20.60
N LEU A 213 5.51 3.73 -19.81
CA LEU A 213 5.33 2.33 -20.19
C LEU A 213 3.85 1.96 -20.20
N LYS A 214 3.47 1.03 -21.09
CA LYS A 214 2.11 0.49 -21.17
C LYS A 214 1.66 -0.19 -19.86
N ASN A 215 2.56 -0.97 -19.26
CA ASN A 215 2.34 -1.76 -18.05
C ASN A 215 3.42 -1.44 -16.99
N PRO A 216 3.36 -0.26 -16.35
CA PRO A 216 4.41 0.18 -15.45
C PRO A 216 4.40 -0.57 -14.11
N LEU A 217 3.27 -1.18 -13.75
CA LEU A 217 2.99 -1.63 -12.39
C LEU A 217 4.01 -2.61 -11.83
N LYS A 218 4.22 -3.76 -12.50
CA LYS A 218 5.11 -4.82 -11.99
C LYS A 218 6.52 -4.29 -11.77
N LEU A 219 7.04 -3.58 -12.76
CA LEU A 219 8.38 -3.00 -12.71
C LEU A 219 8.48 -1.97 -11.58
N THR A 220 7.50 -1.07 -11.47
CA THR A 220 7.44 -0.04 -10.42
C THR A 220 7.38 -0.66 -9.02
N VAL A 221 6.57 -1.69 -8.82
CA VAL A 221 6.42 -2.36 -7.53
C VAL A 221 7.69 -3.10 -7.14
N ILE A 222 8.31 -3.85 -8.07
CA ILE A 222 9.55 -4.58 -7.77
C ILE A 222 10.68 -3.61 -7.46
N VAL A 223 10.93 -2.64 -8.35
CA VAL A 223 12.02 -1.66 -8.17
C VAL A 223 11.78 -0.81 -6.93
N GLY A 224 10.54 -0.36 -6.69
CA GLY A 224 10.22 0.45 -5.53
C GLY A 224 10.32 -0.29 -4.21
N ALA A 225 9.90 -1.56 -4.15
CA ALA A 225 10.04 -2.34 -2.93
C ALA A 225 11.52 -2.67 -2.63
N THR A 226 12.32 -2.93 -3.67
CA THR A 226 13.69 -3.44 -3.55
C THR A 226 14.76 -2.36 -3.70
N VAL A 227 14.94 -1.82 -4.91
CA VAL A 227 15.99 -0.87 -5.25
C VAL A 227 15.82 0.44 -4.48
N SER A 228 14.61 1.00 -4.42
CA SER A 228 14.40 2.23 -3.66
C SER A 228 14.70 2.04 -2.18
N LYS A 229 14.36 0.88 -1.60
CA LYS A 229 14.73 0.56 -0.22
C LYS A 229 16.25 0.51 -0.03
N LEU A 230 16.97 -0.18 -0.92
CA LEU A 230 18.43 -0.23 -0.87
C LEU A 230 19.05 1.17 -1.01
N ILE A 231 18.50 2.02 -1.90
CA ILE A 231 18.90 3.42 -2.04
C ILE A 231 18.61 4.19 -0.74
N GLY A 232 17.44 4.02 -0.14
CA GLY A 232 17.06 4.65 1.13
C GLY A 232 18.04 4.31 2.25
N ILE A 233 18.38 3.02 2.39
CA ILE A 233 19.37 2.56 3.39
C ILE A 233 20.76 3.10 3.06
N ALA A 234 21.23 2.90 1.84
CA ALA A 234 22.59 3.30 1.43
C ALA A 234 22.80 4.82 1.54
N THR A 235 21.78 5.63 1.28
CA THR A 235 21.86 7.09 1.41
C THR A 235 21.53 7.62 2.80
N GLY A 236 21.01 6.77 3.69
CA GLY A 236 20.48 7.18 4.99
C GLY A 236 19.21 8.05 4.87
N SER A 237 18.48 7.92 3.75
CA SER A 237 17.25 8.66 3.51
C SER A 237 16.04 7.90 4.05
N GLU A 238 15.50 8.39 5.16
CA GLU A 238 14.23 7.87 5.70
C GLU A 238 13.07 8.11 4.73
N LEU A 239 13.07 9.24 4.01
CA LEU A 239 12.05 9.54 3.00
C LEU A 239 11.95 8.44 1.94
N VAL A 240 13.08 8.05 1.35
CA VAL A 240 13.08 7.00 0.32
C VAL A 240 12.80 5.63 0.94
N THR A 241 13.26 5.37 2.15
CA THR A 241 12.93 4.13 2.87
C THR A 241 11.42 4.01 3.11
N PHE A 242 10.75 5.06 3.61
CA PHE A 242 9.29 5.04 3.80
C PHE A 242 8.52 5.00 2.47
N HIS A 243 9.00 5.69 1.43
CA HIS A 243 8.44 5.60 0.08
C HIS A 243 8.49 4.16 -0.47
N SER A 244 9.56 3.42 -0.18
CA SER A 244 9.68 2.01 -0.58
C SER A 244 8.57 1.12 -0.01
N TYR A 245 8.01 1.45 1.17
CA TYR A 245 6.98 0.64 1.82
C TYR A 245 5.63 0.66 1.11
N ALA A 246 5.31 1.73 0.38
CA ALA A 246 4.11 1.76 -0.46
C ALA A 246 4.15 0.66 -1.53
N PHE A 247 5.34 0.43 -2.10
CA PHE A 247 5.57 -0.65 -3.06
C PHE A 247 5.70 -2.01 -2.39
N PHE A 248 6.36 -2.08 -1.22
CA PHE A 248 6.44 -3.33 -0.46
C PHE A 248 5.06 -3.87 -0.10
N GLY A 249 4.13 -3.03 0.37
CA GLY A 249 2.75 -3.45 0.62
C GLY A 249 2.08 -3.99 -0.64
N SER A 250 2.32 -3.37 -1.81
CA SER A 250 1.80 -3.85 -3.10
C SER A 250 2.44 -5.18 -3.55
N LEU A 251 3.73 -5.38 -3.26
CA LEU A 251 4.42 -6.66 -3.47
C LEU A 251 3.80 -7.76 -2.58
N CYS A 252 3.54 -7.46 -1.31
CA CYS A 252 2.85 -8.37 -0.39
C CYS A 252 1.44 -8.74 -0.88
N GLN A 253 0.68 -7.80 -1.45
CA GLN A 253 -0.61 -8.11 -2.09
C GLN A 253 -0.43 -9.10 -3.27
N GLY A 254 0.57 -8.86 -4.12
CA GLY A 254 0.90 -9.78 -5.22
C GLY A 254 1.26 -11.19 -4.74
N ILE A 255 2.02 -11.29 -3.65
CA ILE A 255 2.34 -12.58 -2.99
C ILE A 255 1.06 -13.23 -2.45
N ALA A 256 0.18 -12.47 -1.78
CA ALA A 256 -1.07 -12.98 -1.24
C ALA A 256 -1.94 -13.63 -2.34
N HIS A 257 -2.14 -12.92 -3.46
CA HIS A 257 -2.85 -13.44 -4.63
C HIS A 257 -2.19 -14.70 -5.21
N ALA A 258 -0.87 -14.72 -5.37
CA ALA A 258 -0.15 -15.88 -5.90
C ALA A 258 -0.25 -17.13 -5.00
N LEU A 259 -0.32 -16.92 -3.69
CA LEU A 259 -0.49 -17.99 -2.70
C LEU A 259 -1.92 -18.55 -2.72
N THR A 260 -2.93 -17.67 -2.74
CA THR A 260 -4.35 -18.05 -2.71
C THR A 260 -4.90 -18.47 -4.07
N LYS A 261 -4.15 -18.25 -5.15
CA LYS A 261 -4.58 -18.42 -6.55
C LYS A 261 -5.79 -17.55 -6.92
N GLU A 262 -5.96 -16.44 -6.21
CA GLU A 262 -6.95 -15.43 -6.54
C GLU A 262 -6.31 -14.43 -7.50
N GLU A 263 -7.04 -14.00 -8.52
CA GLU A 263 -6.50 -13.08 -9.52
C GLU A 263 -6.19 -11.72 -8.90
N ALA A 264 -4.96 -11.23 -9.08
CA ALA A 264 -4.58 -9.91 -8.59
C ALA A 264 -5.35 -8.81 -9.35
N THR A 265 -6.05 -7.95 -8.61
CA THR A 265 -6.93 -6.92 -9.20
C THR A 265 -6.19 -6.05 -10.20
N LEU A 266 -4.99 -5.57 -9.83
CA LEU A 266 -4.20 -4.69 -10.69
C LEU A 266 -3.75 -5.39 -11.99
N LEU A 267 -3.51 -6.71 -11.95
CA LEU A 267 -3.17 -7.50 -13.14
C LEU A 267 -4.39 -7.77 -14.02
N ALA A 268 -5.57 -7.92 -13.41
CA ALA A 268 -6.82 -8.02 -14.17
C ALA A 268 -7.09 -6.72 -14.95
N LEU A 269 -6.80 -5.57 -14.34
CA LEU A 269 -6.97 -4.24 -14.93
C LEU A 269 -5.97 -3.97 -16.08
N GLU A 270 -4.82 -4.64 -16.14
CA GLU A 270 -3.90 -4.54 -17.29
C GLU A 270 -4.52 -5.05 -18.60
N ARG A 271 -5.63 -5.81 -18.55
CA ARG A 271 -6.37 -6.29 -19.72
C ARG A 271 -7.45 -5.31 -20.19
N GLU A 272 -7.76 -4.28 -19.41
CA GLU A 272 -8.71 -3.25 -19.81
C GLU A 272 -8.05 -2.22 -20.74
N SER A 273 -8.86 -1.33 -21.34
CA SER A 273 -8.32 -0.15 -22.01
C SER A 273 -7.52 0.71 -21.02
N GLU A 274 -6.48 1.41 -21.49
CA GLU A 274 -5.63 2.24 -20.61
C GLU A 274 -6.43 3.25 -19.79
N ASP A 275 -7.46 3.86 -20.38
CA ASP A 275 -8.34 4.80 -19.69
C ASP A 275 -9.13 4.09 -18.58
N ALA A 276 -9.77 2.95 -18.87
CA ALA A 276 -10.54 2.19 -17.89
C ALA A 276 -9.64 1.69 -16.75
N LYS A 277 -8.44 1.19 -17.06
CA LYS A 277 -7.41 0.82 -16.09
C LYS A 277 -7.16 1.98 -15.12
N ILE A 278 -6.77 3.16 -15.62
CA ILE A 278 -6.45 4.32 -14.78
C ILE A 278 -7.63 4.68 -13.87
N ARG A 279 -8.85 4.74 -14.41
CA ARG A 279 -10.06 5.10 -13.64
C ARG A 279 -10.40 4.07 -12.56
N SER A 280 -10.27 2.79 -12.89
CA SER A 280 -10.48 1.66 -11.98
C SER A 280 -9.45 1.67 -10.86
N GLU A 281 -8.19 1.98 -11.17
CA GLU A 281 -7.11 2.06 -10.19
C GLU A 281 -7.29 3.21 -9.21
N TYR A 282 -7.66 4.41 -9.68
CA TYR A 282 -7.99 5.53 -8.78
C TYR A 282 -9.14 5.16 -7.82
N ALA A 283 -10.19 4.52 -8.33
CA ALA A 283 -11.34 4.13 -7.52
C ALA A 283 -10.96 3.03 -6.52
N HIS A 284 -10.21 2.04 -6.97
CA HIS A 284 -9.71 0.97 -6.12
C HIS A 284 -8.87 1.55 -4.99
N VAL A 285 -7.85 2.35 -5.30
CA VAL A 285 -6.95 2.94 -4.32
C VAL A 285 -7.67 3.86 -3.34
N VAL A 286 -8.60 4.71 -3.81
CA VAL A 286 -9.31 5.66 -2.96
C VAL A 286 -10.29 4.97 -2.02
N TYR A 287 -11.02 3.98 -2.53
CA TYR A 287 -12.03 3.26 -1.75
C TYR A 287 -11.51 2.00 -1.07
N PHE A 288 -10.21 1.69 -1.18
CA PHE A 288 -9.68 0.41 -0.71
C PHE A 288 -9.95 0.10 0.78
N PRO A 289 -10.02 1.02 1.76
CA PRO A 289 -10.28 0.60 3.14
C PRO A 289 -11.76 0.21 3.29
N ASN A 290 -12.68 0.95 2.65
CA ASN A 290 -14.10 0.65 2.67
C ASN A 290 -14.39 -0.67 1.94
N ILE A 291 -13.87 -0.87 0.73
CA ILE A 291 -14.14 -2.12 -0.03
C ILE A 291 -13.49 -3.32 0.66
N PHE A 292 -12.31 -3.15 1.26
CA PHE A 292 -11.64 -4.19 2.04
C PHE A 292 -12.47 -4.58 3.26
N LEU A 293 -12.79 -3.62 4.14
CA LEU A 293 -13.53 -3.88 5.36
C LEU A 293 -14.95 -4.38 5.08
N GLN A 294 -15.64 -3.85 4.06
CA GLN A 294 -16.94 -4.36 3.65
C GLN A 294 -16.84 -5.81 3.18
N THR A 295 -15.84 -6.14 2.37
CA THR A 295 -15.68 -7.52 1.85
C THR A 295 -15.28 -8.48 2.96
N ALA A 296 -14.42 -8.05 3.90
CA ALA A 296 -14.08 -8.83 5.09
C ALA A 296 -15.30 -9.07 5.99
N TYR A 297 -16.10 -8.03 6.23
CA TYR A 297 -17.36 -8.13 6.99
C TYR A 297 -18.33 -9.11 6.32
N ASP A 298 -18.56 -8.96 5.01
CA ASP A 298 -19.44 -9.84 4.25
C ASP A 298 -18.92 -11.29 4.29
N ALA A 299 -17.62 -11.52 4.18
CA ALA A 299 -17.03 -12.86 4.22
C ALA A 299 -17.11 -13.54 5.59
N LEU A 300 -17.13 -12.76 6.68
CA LEU A 300 -17.24 -13.27 8.04
C LEU A 300 -18.69 -13.51 8.47
N PHE A 301 -19.61 -12.63 8.07
CA PHE A 301 -20.96 -12.59 8.65
C PHE A 301 -22.09 -12.90 7.67
N ARG A 302 -21.90 -12.84 6.34
CA ARG A 302 -22.94 -13.30 5.42
C ARG A 302 -22.86 -14.82 5.28
N THR A 303 -23.85 -15.49 5.86
CA THR A 303 -24.11 -16.92 5.64
C THR A 303 -24.28 -17.22 4.16
N LYS A 304 -23.63 -18.29 3.67
CA LYS A 304 -23.83 -18.86 2.34
C LYS A 304 -25.32 -19.18 2.13
N GLY A 305 -26.07 -18.29 1.49
CA GLY A 305 -27.51 -18.51 1.23
C GLY A 305 -28.29 -17.34 0.63
N GLN A 306 -27.63 -16.24 0.24
CA GLN A 306 -28.29 -15.08 -0.39
C GLN A 306 -27.58 -14.65 -1.70
N ASN A 307 -27.22 -15.61 -2.54
CA ASN A 307 -26.83 -15.36 -3.94
C ASN A 307 -27.93 -15.85 -4.86
#